data_AF-A0A1Z5TC46-F1
#
_entry.id   AF-A0A1Z5TC46-F1
#
_cell.length_a   1.000
_cell.length_b   1.000
_cell.length_c   1.000
_cell.angle_alpha   90.00
_cell.angle_beta   90.00
_cell.angle_gamma   90.00
#
_symmetry.space_group_name_H-M   'P 1'
#
loop_
_entity.id
_entity.type
_entity.pdbx_description
1 polymer ?
#
loop_
_entity_poly.entity_id
_entity_poly.type
_entity_poly.pdbx_seq_one_letter_code
_entity_poly.pdbx_strand_id
1 'polypeptide(L)' 'MHTLLEIRKFCPEVFEKLDVFVDGGIRRGTDIVKALALGAKGVGLGRAPLYGNGAAGQQGVERVF' A
#
# COMPACT_ATOMS: atom_id res chain seq x y z
N MET A 1 -7.75 -3.49 -1.52
CA MET A 1 -7.61 -4.46 -2.64
C MET A 1 -8.81 -4.47 -3.56
N HIS A 2 -10.04 -4.59 -3.03
CA HIS A 2 -11.26 -4.60 -3.85
C HIS A 2 -11.33 -3.43 -4.84
N THR A 3 -11.04 -2.22 -4.39
CA THR A 3 -11.02 -1.02 -5.24
C THR A 3 -10.08 -1.12 -6.45
N LEU A 4 -8.89 -1.71 -6.30
CA LEU A 4 -7.97 -1.87 -7.43
C LEU A 4 -8.51 -2.90 -8.45
N LEU A 5 -9.20 -3.95 -7.97
CA LEU A 5 -9.88 -4.91 -8.84
C LEU A 5 -11.03 -4.23 -9.60
N GLU A 6 -11.81 -3.37 -8.93
CA GLU A 6 -12.89 -2.62 -9.56
C GLU A 6 -12.38 -1.65 -10.62
N ILE A 7 -11.34 -0.86 -10.33
CA ILE A 7 -10.72 0.04 -11.32
C ILE A 7 -10.26 -0.77 -12.52
N ARG A 8 -9.58 -1.89 -12.30
CA ARG A 8 -9.09 -2.73 -13.41
C ARG A 8 -10.20 -3.35 -14.25
N LYS A 9 -11.35 -3.61 -13.64
CA LYS A 9 -12.52 -4.19 -14.32
C LYS A 9 -13.32 -3.14 -15.09
N PHE A 10 -13.51 -1.95 -14.52
CA PHE A 10 -14.47 -0.97 -15.03
C PHE A 10 -13.83 0.25 -15.70
N CYS A 11 -12.62 0.65 -15.28
CA CYS A 11 -11.91 1.82 -15.80
C CYS A 11 -10.38 1.57 -15.85
N PRO A 12 -9.91 0.54 -16.59
CA PRO A 12 -8.48 0.19 -16.62
C PRO A 12 -7.57 1.32 -17.13
N GLU A 13 -8.07 2.20 -17.98
CA GLU A 13 -7.36 3.35 -18.54
C GLU A 13 -6.89 4.37 -17.49
N VAL A 14 -7.44 4.31 -16.27
CA VAL A 14 -6.98 5.13 -15.14
C VAL A 14 -5.49 4.87 -14.85
N PHE A 15 -5.05 3.61 -14.92
CA PHE A 15 -3.66 3.23 -14.64
C PHE A 15 -2.67 3.70 -15.70
N GLU A 16 -3.13 4.10 -16.88
CA GLU A 16 -2.28 4.65 -17.95
C GLU A 16 -2.14 6.18 -17.83
N LYS A 17 -3.12 6.84 -17.20
CA LYS A 17 -3.22 8.31 -17.14
C LYS A 17 -2.77 8.88 -15.81
N LEU A 18 -2.84 8.10 -14.73
CA LEU A 18 -2.58 8.54 -13.37
C LEU A 18 -1.74 7.52 -12.61
N ASP A 19 -0.83 8.01 -11.76
CA ASP A 19 -0.18 7.17 -10.76
C ASP A 19 -1.17 6.89 -9.62
N VAL A 20 -1.60 5.63 -9.49
CA VAL A 20 -2.56 5.22 -8.45
C VAL A 20 -1.80 4.68 -7.24
N PHE A 21 -1.99 5.30 -6.08
CA PHE A 21 -1.46 4.81 -4.80
C PHE A 21 -2.59 4.24 -3.94
N VAL A 22 -2.29 3.26 -3.07
CA VAL A 22 -3.27 2.67 -2.15
C VAL A 22 -2.71 2.52 -0.74
N ASP A 23 -3.50 2.82 0.29
CA ASP A 23 -3.23 2.48 1.69
C ASP A 23 -4.49 1.80 2.27
N GLY A 24 -4.38 1.26 3.47
CA GLY A 24 -5.45 0.60 4.20
C GLY A 24 -5.16 -0.89 4.33
N GLY A 25 -4.62 -1.27 5.48
CA GLY A 25 -4.48 -2.68 5.86
C GLY A 25 -3.26 -3.41 5.29
N ILE A 26 -2.28 -2.70 4.73
CA ILE A 26 -0.99 -3.29 4.33
C ILE A 26 -0.23 -3.73 5.59
N ARG A 27 0.08 -5.03 5.68
CA ARG A 27 0.76 -5.62 6.85
C ARG A 27 1.85 -6.61 6.49
N ARG A 28 1.83 -7.16 5.27
CA ARG A 28 2.82 -8.13 4.78
C ARG A 28 3.30 -7.71 3.41
N GLY A 29 4.52 -8.11 3.04
CA GLY A 29 5.06 -7.87 1.70
C GLY A 29 4.16 -8.42 0.59
N THR A 30 3.44 -9.52 0.85
CA THR A 30 2.49 -10.09 -0.11
C THR A 30 1.28 -9.20 -0.40
N ASP A 31 0.89 -8.32 0.53
CA ASP A 31 -0.16 -7.32 0.27
C ASP A 31 0.34 -6.25 -0.70
N ILE A 32 1.62 -5.88 -0.58
CA ILE A 32 2.31 -4.95 -1.48
C ILE A 32 2.39 -5.54 -2.88
N VAL A 33 2.88 -6.79 -3.00
CA VAL A 33 3.00 -7.48 -4.30
C VAL A 33 1.64 -7.56 -5.00
N LYS A 34 0.56 -7.87 -4.27
CA LYS A 34 -0.80 -7.88 -4.83
C LYS A 34 -1.25 -6.48 -5.29
N ALA A 35 -0.96 -5.43 -4.53
CA ALA A 35 -1.30 -4.06 -4.91
C ALA A 35 -0.63 -3.65 -6.22
N LEU A 36 0.68 -3.89 -6.31
CA LEU A 36 1.48 -3.57 -7.49
C LEU A 36 1.01 -4.39 -8.70
N ALA A 37 0.79 -5.70 -8.52
CA ALA A 37 0.28 -6.56 -9.58
C ALA A 37 -1.09 -6.10 -10.11
N LEU A 38 -1.91 -5.48 -9.26
CA LEU A 38 -3.22 -4.94 -9.64
C LEU A 38 -3.17 -3.56 -10.30
N GLY A 39 -2.01 -2.90 -10.34
CA GLY A 39 -1.80 -1.64 -11.06
C GLY A 39 -1.49 -0.44 -10.17
N ALA A 40 -1.41 -0.62 -8.85
CA ALA A 40 -0.94 0.47 -7.99
C ALA A 40 0.54 0.77 -8.26
N LYS A 41 0.91 2.06 -8.26
CA LYS A 41 2.29 2.53 -8.35
C LYS A 41 3.06 2.34 -7.05
N GLY A 42 2.35 2.39 -5.93
CA GLY A 42 2.93 2.21 -4.60
C GLY A 42 1.85 2.04 -3.55
N VAL A 43 2.29 1.67 -2.34
CA VAL A 43 1.41 1.55 -1.18
C VAL A 43 1.82 2.50 -0.06
N GLY A 44 0.84 3.07 0.62
CA GLY A 44 1.06 3.81 1.86
C GLY A 44 1.09 2.87 3.08
N LEU A 45 1.73 3.33 4.15
CA LEU A 45 1.69 2.71 5.47
C LEU A 45 1.25 3.74 6.51
N GLY A 46 0.03 3.59 7.04
CA GLY A 46 -0.44 4.41 8.17
C GLY A 46 0.03 3.90 9.53
N ARG A 47 -0.73 2.98 10.13
CA ARG A 47 -0.54 2.58 11.54
C ARG A 47 0.76 1.83 11.85
N ALA A 48 1.33 1.11 10.88
CA ALA A 48 2.51 0.27 11.13
C ALA A 48 3.72 1.06 11.63
N PRO A 49 4.19 2.13 10.96
CA PRO A 49 5.29 2.95 11.47
C PRO A 49 4.96 3.62 12.81
N LEU A 50 3.70 4.00 13.05
CA LEU A 50 3.28 4.57 14.34
C LEU A 50 3.38 3.56 15.49
N TYR A 51 3.06 2.28 15.25
CA TYR A 51 3.27 1.22 16.24
C TYR A 51 4.76 0.97 16.49
N GLY A 52 5.60 1.01 15.45
CA GLY A 52 7.05 0.99 15.58
C GLY A 52 7.55 2.13 16.47
N ASN A 53 7.10 3.35 16.20
CA ASN A 53 7.43 4.53 17.01
C ASN A 53 7.02 4.38 18.48
N GLY A 54 5.81 3.88 18.73
CA GLY A 54 5.34 3.63 20.11
C GLY A 54 6.12 2.53 20.83
N ALA A 55 6.70 1.57 20.11
CA ALA A 55 7.42 0.45 20.70
C ALA A 55 8.90 0.76 21.00
N ALA A 56 9.59 1.49 20.12
CA ALA A 56 11.03 1.75 20.27
C ALA A 56 11.49 3.07 19.62
N GLY A 57 10.60 4.06 19.52
CA GLY A 57 10.91 5.35 18.87
C GLY A 57 11.39 5.16 17.43
N GLN A 58 12.40 5.91 17.04
CA GLN A 58 12.98 5.87 15.70
C GLN A 58 13.42 4.45 15.28
N GLN A 59 14.11 3.71 16.15
CA GLN A 59 14.57 2.35 15.84
C GLN A 59 13.39 1.40 15.54
N GLY A 60 12.26 1.61 16.23
CA GLY A 60 11.04 0.86 15.99
C GLY A 60 10.39 1.20 14.65
N VAL A 61 10.45 2.46 14.22
CA VAL A 61 10.00 2.88 12.88
C VAL A 61 10.90 2.24 11.81
N GLU A 62 12.22 2.30 11.97
CA GLU A 62 13.19 1.73 11.02
C GLU A 62 12.98 0.23 10.84
N ARG A 63 12.65 -0.51 11.91
CA ARG A 63 12.36 -1.96 11.84
C ARG A 63 11.09 -2.32 11.05
N VAL A 64 10.16 -1.38 10.87
CA VAL A 64 8.91 -1.62 10.13
C VAL A 64 9.16 -1.63 8.61
N PHE A 65 10.18 -0.92 8.15
CA PHE A 65 10.56 -0.81 6.73
C PHE A 65 11.66 -1.81 6.38
#